data_AF-A0A968BTG9-F1
#
_entry.id   AF-A0A968BTG9-F1
#
_cell.length_a   1.000
_cell.length_b   1.000
_cell.length_c   1.000
_cell.angle_alpha   90.00
_cell.angle_beta   90.00
_cell.angle_gamma   90.00
#
_symmetry.space_group_name_H-M   'P 1'
#
loop_
_entity.id
_entity.type
_entity.pdbx_description
1 polymer ?
#
loop_
_entity_poly.entity_id
_entity_poly.type
_entity_poly.pdbx_seq_one_letter_code
_entity_poly.pdbx_strand_id
1 'polypeptide(L)' 'MKILILNCGSSSVKYEIFDINGASETVLSSGIVEEVGRGSSSLT' A
#
# COMPACT_ATOMS: atom_id res chain seq x y z
N MET A 1 5.31 4.69 15.32
CA MET A 1 4.85 3.29 15.11
C MET A 1 4.52 3.18 13.65
N LYS A 2 5.10 2.20 12.94
CA LYS A 2 4.85 2.04 11.51
C LYS A 2 3.71 1.06 11.27
N ILE A 3 2.71 1.48 10.51
CA ILE A 3 1.51 0.69 10.19
C ILE A 3 1.43 0.56 8.67
N LEU A 4 1.43 -0.67 8.16
CA LEU A 4 1.16 -0.96 6.75
C LEU A 4 -0.33 -1.29 6.60
N ILE A 5 -1.02 -0.54 5.77
CA ILE A 5 -2.41 -0.78 5.39
C ILE A 5 -2.42 -1.40 4.01
N LEU A 6 -3.21 -2.46 3.84
CA LEU A 6 -3.41 -3.14 2.57
C LEU A 6 -4.89 -3.17 2.23
N ASN A 7 -5.22 -2.79 1.00
CA ASN A 7 -6.51 -3.02 0.38
C ASN A 7 -6.33 -3.99 -0.77
N CYS A 8 -6.71 -5.25 -0.55
CA CYS A 8 -6.54 -6.34 -1.51
C CYS A 8 -7.81 -6.52 -2.35
N GLY A 9 -7.72 -6.17 -3.62
CA GLY A 9 -8.65 -6.60 -4.65
C GLY A 9 -8.30 -7.99 -5.18
N SER A 10 -9.10 -8.50 -6.12
CA SER A 10 -8.87 -9.82 -6.73
C SER A 10 -7.60 -9.89 -7.60
N SER A 11 -7.16 -8.76 -8.16
CA SER A 11 -5.95 -8.67 -9.00
C SER A 11 -5.14 -7.39 -8.75
N SER A 12 -5.34 -6.74 -7.61
CA SER A 12 -4.61 -5.53 -7.23
C SER A 12 -4.43 -5.42 -5.72
N VAL A 13 -3.39 -4.71 -5.29
CA VAL A 13 -3.14 -4.39 -3.89
C VAL A 13 -2.76 -2.92 -3.80
N LYS A 14 -3.62 -2.12 -3.17
CA LYS A 14 -3.25 -0.75 -2.77
C LYS A 14 -2.61 -0.81 -1.39
N TYR A 15 -1.53 -0.08 -1.20
CA TYR A 15 -0.86 -0.01 0.09
C TYR A 15 -0.54 1.42 0.50
N GLU A 16 -0.54 1.65 1.81
CA GLU A 16 -0.03 2.86 2.43
C GLU A 16 0.71 2.48 3.70
N ILE A 17 1.85 3.13 3.95
CA ILE A 17 2.63 2.99 5.18
C ILE A 17 2.49 4.29 5.96
N PHE A 18 1.92 4.21 7.15
CA PHE A 18 1.83 5.31 8.09
C PHE A 18 2.94 5.20 9.14
N ASP A 19 3.53 6.33 9.52
CA ASP A 19 4.23 6.47 10.79
C ASP A 19 3.39 7.28 11.76
N ILE A 20 3.06 6.65 12.89
CA ILE A 20 2.22 7.21 13.95
C ILE A 20 3.10 7.55 15.15
N ASN A 21 3.25 8.84 15.46
CA ASN A 21 4.04 9.31 16.58
C ASN A 21 3.15 10.16 17.51
N GLY A 22 2.58 9.53 18.54
CA GLY A 22 1.63 10.16 19.45
C GLY A 22 0.34 10.55 18.72
N ALA A 23 0.05 11.86 18.63
CA ALA A 23 -1.11 12.40 17.90
C ALA A 23 -0.80 12.71 16.41
N SER A 24 0.45 12.51 15.96
CA SER A 24 0.84 12.72 14.57
C SER A 24 0.71 11.42 13.78
N GLU A 25 0.06 11.50 12.62
CA GLU A 25 0.11 10.47 11.57
C GLU A 25 0.77 11.05 10.32
N THR A 26 1.64 10.28 9.67
CA THR A 26 2.30 10.69 8.43
C THR A 26 2.36 9.52 7.47
N VAL A 27 1.91 9.72 6.24
CA VAL A 27 2.11 8.74 5.16
C VAL A 27 3.58 8.79 4.74
N LEU A 28 4.30 7.68 4.92
CA LEU A 28 5.68 7.51 4.49
C LEU A 28 5.77 7.09 3.02
N SER A 29 4.82 6.28 2.56
CA SER A 29 4.77 5.79 1.19
C SER A 29 3.37 5.26 0.90
N SER A 30 2.95 5.41 -0.35
CA SER A 30 1.76 4.77 -0.91
C SER A 30 2.10 4.19 -2.27
N GLY A 31 1.27 3.27 -2.73
CA GLY A 31 1.38 2.72 -4.07
C GLY A 31 0.31 1.67 -4.35
N ILE A 32 0.31 1.19 -5.59
CA ILE A 32 -0.62 0.20 -6.08
C ILE A 32 0.15 -0.84 -6.88
N VAL A 33 -0.05 -2.10 -6.54
CA VAL A 33 0.31 -3.22 -7.41
C VAL A 33 -0.91 -3.56 -8.25
N GLU A 34 -0.74 -3.54 -9.57
CA GLU A 34 -1.79 -3.83 -10.54
C GLU A 34 -1.50 -5.13 -11.30
N GLU A 35 -2.54 -5.70 -11.92
CA GLU A 35 -2.44 -6.88 -12.77
C GLU A 35 -1.77 -8.10 -12.12
N VAL A 36 -1.96 -8.27 -10.80
CA VAL A 36 -1.42 -9.40 -10.05
C VAL A 36 -1.95 -10.70 -10.66
N GLY A 37 -1.03 -11.60 -11.04
CA GLY A 37 -1.36 -12.87 -11.67
C GLY A 37 -1.58 -12.82 -13.20
N ARG A 38 -1.43 -11.66 -13.85
CA ARG A 38 -1.64 -11.51 -15.30
C ARG A 38 -0.36 -11.47 -16.15
N GLY A 39 0.81 -11.73 -15.56
CA GLY A 39 2.11 -11.78 -16.24
C GLY A 39 2.74 -10.42 -16.56
N SER A 40 1.95 -9.35 -16.50
CA SER A 40 2.34 -7.95 -16.74
C SER A 40 2.18 -7.06 -15.50
N SER A 41 2.20 -7.64 -14.30
CA SER A 41 2.00 -6.89 -13.06
C SER A 41 2.97 -5.71 -12.92
N SER A 42 2.44 -4.54 -12.56
CA SER A 42 3.20 -3.30 -12.39
C SER A 42 3.01 -2.73 -10.99
N LEU A 43 3.98 -1.93 -10.55
CA LEU A 43 3.93 -1.16 -9.32
C LEU A 43 3.94 0.33 -9.68
N THR A 44 2.97 1.07 -9.15
CA THR A 44 2.80 2.50 -9.41
C THR A 44 2.62 3.27 -8.11
#